data_AF-A0A3C7Z844-F1
#
_entry.id   AF-A0A3C7Z844-F1
#
_cell.length_a   1.000
_cell.length_b   1.000
_cell.length_c   1.000
_cell.angle_alpha   90.00
_cell.angle_beta   90.00
_cell.angle_gamma   90.00
#
_symmetry.space_group_name_H-M   'P 1'
#
loop_
_entity.id
_entity.type
_entity.pdbx_description
1 polymer ?
#
loop_
_entity_poly.entity_id
_entity_poly.type
_entity_poly.pdbx_seq_one_letter_code
_entity_poly.pdbx_strand_id
1 'polypeptide(L)'
;MEKPYVISAELDSATAEYINKKNLENARESLDADLRAMGKTTQWVSSTDMRRAIAKSIDTRLPVVSLEESYVDAPDTRLGISRGVDSSLRDIGYISRSSSYAPLASQIDQVARLGNEIQVVDDVVFSGEMLEWLSMELRKRQVTIGRVVCGIAIQEGINKLEELSIPVQAGVVYDDVDDEICERDLFIAKGSGRKVKGTGASALYFDRIYGRPTTWASIPAKDEGWFCVNSLERSLTLLDPSVALSRVGSFLGYSSDDSTQQAIQKRLDQLQERGEV
;
A
#
# COMPACT_ATOMS: atom_id res chain seq x y z
N MET A 1 -6.88 -23.14 -12.17
CA MET A 1 -7.62 -21.87 -12.20
C MET A 1 -6.58 -20.79 -12.40
N GLU A 2 -6.86 -19.75 -13.20
CA GLU A 2 -5.93 -18.63 -13.36
C GLU A 2 -5.85 -17.84 -12.04
N LYS A 3 -4.65 -17.44 -11.60
CA LYS A 3 -4.49 -16.71 -10.35
C LYS A 3 -4.97 -15.27 -10.53
N PRO A 4 -5.81 -14.73 -9.62
CA PRO A 4 -6.29 -13.36 -9.76
C PRO A 4 -5.20 -12.36 -9.38
N TYR A 5 -5.27 -11.19 -10.00
CA TYR A 5 -4.55 -9.98 -9.58
C TYR A 5 -5.50 -9.17 -8.69
N VAL A 6 -5.29 -9.24 -7.38
CA VAL A 6 -6.22 -8.70 -6.38
C VAL A 6 -5.92 -7.22 -6.14
N ILE A 7 -6.97 -6.39 -6.12
CA ILE A 7 -6.86 -4.95 -5.88
C ILE A 7 -7.71 -4.55 -4.68
N SER A 8 -7.09 -3.99 -3.65
CA SER A 8 -7.77 -3.39 -2.51
C SER A 8 -8.23 -1.96 -2.85
N ALA A 9 -9.55 -1.76 -2.98
CA ALA A 9 -10.15 -0.51 -3.48
C ALA A 9 -10.19 0.60 -2.40
N GLU A 10 -9.10 1.34 -2.27
CA GLU A 10 -8.84 2.30 -1.18
C GLU A 10 -8.78 3.78 -1.59
N LEU A 11 -8.87 4.12 -2.88
CA LEU A 11 -8.82 5.52 -3.29
C LEU A 11 -9.97 6.35 -2.73
N ASP A 12 -11.12 5.71 -2.49
CA ASP A 12 -12.29 6.31 -1.85
C ASP A 12 -12.00 6.86 -0.43
N SER A 13 -10.95 6.36 0.23
CA SER A 13 -10.58 6.72 1.60
C SER A 13 -9.28 7.52 1.72
N ALA A 14 -8.24 7.20 0.95
CA ALA A 14 -6.90 7.74 1.17
C ALA A 14 -6.65 9.14 0.58
N THR A 15 -7.43 9.53 -0.44
CA THR A 15 -7.18 10.74 -1.25
C THR A 15 -8.46 11.46 -1.69
N ALA A 16 -9.58 11.18 -1.02
CA ALA A 16 -10.89 11.71 -1.36
C ALA A 16 -10.97 13.24 -1.48
N GLU A 17 -10.03 13.99 -0.86
CA GLU A 17 -9.99 15.45 -0.95
C GLU A 17 -9.39 16.00 -2.25
N TYR A 18 -8.54 15.23 -2.96
CA TYR A 18 -7.87 15.67 -4.18
C TYR A 18 -8.33 14.92 -5.44
N ILE A 19 -9.14 13.88 -5.26
CA ILE A 19 -9.69 13.08 -6.35
C ILE A 19 -11.01 13.67 -6.84
N ASN A 20 -11.12 13.82 -8.16
CA ASN A 20 -12.38 14.03 -8.84
C ASN A 20 -13.18 12.72 -8.85
N LYS A 21 -14.06 12.56 -7.85
CA LYS A 21 -14.92 11.37 -7.69
C LYS A 21 -15.78 11.03 -8.91
N LYS A 22 -16.08 12.00 -9.79
CA LYS A 22 -16.83 11.74 -11.03
C LYS A 22 -16.02 10.90 -12.03
N ASN A 23 -14.70 10.93 -11.92
CA ASN A 23 -13.79 10.22 -12.82
C ASN A 23 -13.28 8.90 -12.23
N LEU A 24 -13.61 8.59 -10.97
CA LEU A 24 -13.04 7.43 -10.27
C LEU A 24 -13.41 6.10 -10.93
N GLU A 25 -14.69 5.89 -11.24
CA GLU A 25 -15.13 4.65 -11.90
C GLU A 25 -14.51 4.51 -13.31
N ASN A 26 -14.46 5.60 -14.09
CA ASN A 26 -13.78 5.59 -15.39
C ASN A 26 -12.28 5.26 -15.26
N ALA A 27 -11.63 5.74 -14.19
CA ALA A 27 -10.23 5.43 -13.91
C ALA A 27 -10.05 3.94 -13.55
N ARG A 28 -10.94 3.37 -12.74
CA ARG A 28 -10.95 1.94 -12.41
C ARG A 28 -11.18 1.07 -13.64
N GLU A 29 -12.15 1.42 -14.48
CA GLU A 29 -12.42 0.73 -15.74
C GLU A 29 -11.22 0.76 -16.69
N SER A 30 -10.54 1.91 -16.79
CA SER A 30 -9.31 2.06 -17.56
C SER A 30 -8.17 1.19 -17.00
N LEU A 31 -7.99 1.14 -15.68
CA LEU A 31 -6.99 0.29 -15.04
C LEU A 31 -7.26 -1.20 -15.29
N ASP A 32 -8.52 -1.61 -15.17
CA ASP A 32 -8.94 -2.98 -15.46
C ASP A 32 -8.70 -3.37 -16.92
N ALA A 33 -8.98 -2.47 -17.86
CA ALA A 33 -8.71 -2.69 -19.27
C ALA A 33 -7.21 -2.87 -19.51
N ASP A 34 -6.38 -2.07 -18.86
CA ASP A 34 -4.92 -2.16 -18.98
C ASP A 34 -4.37 -3.48 -18.45
N LEU A 35 -4.76 -3.84 -17.23
CA LEU A 35 -4.33 -5.08 -16.59
C LEU A 35 -4.81 -6.30 -17.41
N ARG A 36 -6.03 -6.26 -17.94
CA ARG A 36 -6.54 -7.31 -18.83
C ARG A 36 -5.75 -7.42 -20.13
N ALA A 37 -5.35 -6.28 -20.73
CA ALA A 37 -4.51 -6.28 -21.92
C ALA A 37 -3.13 -6.92 -21.67
N MET A 38 -2.63 -6.83 -20.42
CA MET A 38 -1.42 -7.52 -19.97
C MET A 38 -1.63 -9.00 -19.62
N GLY A 39 -2.86 -9.51 -19.76
CA GLY A 39 -3.21 -10.89 -19.42
C GLY A 39 -3.45 -11.14 -17.93
N LYS A 40 -3.83 -10.10 -17.17
CA LYS A 40 -4.22 -10.22 -15.76
C LYS A 40 -5.74 -10.40 -15.64
N THR A 41 -6.15 -11.25 -14.71
CA THR A 41 -7.55 -11.38 -14.29
C THR A 41 -7.74 -10.62 -12.97
N THR A 42 -8.38 -9.44 -13.02
CA THR A 42 -8.50 -8.57 -11.84
C THR A 42 -9.65 -8.98 -10.91
N GLN A 43 -9.43 -8.84 -9.61
CA GLN A 43 -10.47 -8.99 -8.59
C GLN A 43 -10.39 -7.85 -7.57
N TRP A 44 -11.46 -7.06 -7.50
CA TRP A 44 -11.54 -5.91 -6.61
C TRP A 44 -12.18 -6.28 -5.29
N VAL A 45 -11.55 -5.88 -4.18
CA VAL A 45 -12.11 -6.01 -2.84
C VAL A 45 -12.38 -4.61 -2.30
N SER A 46 -13.64 -4.31 -1.99
CA SER A 46 -14.02 -2.97 -1.57
C SER A 46 -13.49 -2.65 -0.17
N SER A 47 -13.01 -1.42 0.05
CA SER A 47 -12.63 -0.93 1.39
C SER A 47 -13.80 -0.98 2.38
N THR A 48 -15.03 -0.85 1.91
CA THR A 48 -16.23 -0.99 2.77
C THR A 48 -16.40 -2.41 3.29
N ASP A 49 -16.19 -3.42 2.44
CA ASP A 49 -16.30 -4.83 2.85
C ASP A 49 -15.14 -5.22 3.76
N MET A 50 -13.91 -4.78 3.45
CA MET A 50 -12.75 -4.97 4.32
C MET A 50 -12.96 -4.37 5.70
N ARG A 51 -13.39 -3.09 5.79
CA ARG A 51 -13.72 -2.44 7.07
C ARG A 51 -14.79 -3.19 7.84
N ARG A 52 -15.86 -3.63 7.16
CA ARG A 52 -16.94 -4.38 7.80
C ARG A 52 -16.45 -5.72 8.35
N ALA A 53 -15.62 -6.43 7.60
CA ALA A 53 -15.06 -7.71 8.02
C ALA A 53 -14.10 -7.55 9.20
N ILE A 54 -13.20 -6.55 9.14
CA ILE A 54 -12.29 -6.19 10.23
C ILE A 54 -13.07 -5.85 11.49
N ALA A 55 -14.03 -4.92 11.41
CA ALA A 55 -14.82 -4.47 12.55
C ALA A 55 -15.59 -5.62 13.24
N LYS A 56 -16.09 -6.60 12.46
CA LYS A 56 -16.77 -7.79 13.01
C LYS A 56 -15.82 -8.79 13.67
N SER A 57 -14.53 -8.75 13.33
CA SER A 57 -13.52 -9.73 13.75
C SER A 57 -12.69 -9.26 14.94
N ILE A 58 -12.69 -7.95 15.24
CA ILE A 58 -11.98 -7.37 16.39
C ILE A 58 -12.46 -8.01 17.70
N ASP A 59 -11.51 -8.51 18.48
CA ASP A 59 -11.77 -8.99 19.84
C ASP A 59 -11.57 -7.85 20.84
N THR A 60 -12.64 -7.32 21.41
CA THR A 60 -12.56 -6.17 22.33
C THR A 60 -11.86 -6.49 23.65
N ARG A 61 -11.46 -7.73 23.90
CA ARG A 61 -10.71 -8.15 25.10
C ARG A 61 -9.20 -7.94 24.95
N LEU A 62 -8.71 -7.76 23.72
CA LEU A 62 -7.28 -7.54 23.44
C LEU A 62 -7.03 -6.09 23.01
N PRO A 63 -5.93 -5.45 23.44
CA PRO A 63 -5.49 -4.19 22.88
C PRO A 63 -5.32 -4.30 21.37
N VAL A 64 -5.90 -3.37 20.62
CA VAL A 64 -5.88 -3.35 19.15
C VAL A 64 -4.70 -2.50 18.70
N VAL A 65 -3.85 -3.02 17.82
CA VAL A 65 -2.79 -2.25 17.17
C VAL A 65 -3.06 -2.19 15.67
N SER A 66 -3.24 -1.00 15.13
CA SER A 66 -3.54 -0.81 13.70
C SER A 66 -2.28 -0.48 12.92
N LEU A 67 -2.01 -1.22 11.83
CA LEU A 67 -0.90 -0.94 10.91
C LEU A 67 -1.26 0.08 9.82
N GLU A 68 -2.57 0.33 9.65
CA GLU A 68 -3.14 1.30 8.72
C GLU A 68 -4.15 2.21 9.44
N GLU A 69 -4.26 3.48 9.05
CA GLU A 69 -5.17 4.49 9.60
C GLU A 69 -6.64 4.31 9.19
N SER A 70 -6.92 3.56 8.13
CA SER A 70 -8.17 3.61 7.37
C SER A 70 -9.22 2.61 7.83
N TYR A 71 -8.84 1.63 8.67
CA TYR A 71 -9.69 0.48 9.00
C TYR A 71 -10.20 0.45 10.43
N VAL A 72 -9.41 0.98 11.38
CA VAL A 72 -9.78 1.03 12.79
C VAL A 72 -9.40 2.38 13.37
N ASP A 73 -10.35 2.99 14.07
CA ASP A 73 -10.09 4.21 14.83
C ASP A 73 -9.39 3.88 16.15
N ALA A 74 -8.06 3.78 16.09
CA ALA A 74 -7.22 3.48 17.25
C ALA A 74 -5.97 4.38 17.27
N PRO A 75 -6.12 5.72 17.41
CA PRO A 75 -5.03 6.69 17.23
C PRO A 75 -3.84 6.46 18.16
N ASP A 76 -4.09 6.05 19.41
CA ASP A 76 -3.06 5.86 20.43
C ASP A 76 -2.32 4.53 20.33
N THR A 77 -2.74 3.65 19.41
CA THR A 77 -2.18 2.30 19.23
C THR A 77 -1.85 2.02 17.76
N ARG A 78 -1.56 3.08 16.99
CA ARG A 78 -1.13 2.95 15.59
C ARG A 78 0.35 2.64 15.50
N LEU A 79 0.68 1.80 14.54
CA LEU A 79 2.04 1.51 14.15
C LEU A 79 2.18 1.82 12.66
N GLY A 80 2.61 3.04 12.37
CA GLY A 80 2.88 3.52 11.01
C GLY A 80 4.14 2.86 10.46
N ILE A 81 3.99 1.63 9.97
CA ILE A 81 5.03 0.85 9.31
C ILE A 81 4.84 0.85 7.80
N SER A 82 5.95 0.81 7.07
CA SER A 82 5.98 0.65 5.62
C SER A 82 7.24 -0.10 5.22
N ARG A 83 7.21 -0.76 4.06
CA ARG A 83 8.42 -1.19 3.37
C ARG A 83 9.26 0.05 3.00
N GLY A 84 10.56 -0.03 3.24
CA GLY A 84 11.53 1.00 2.94
C GLY A 84 12.47 0.56 1.82
N VAL A 85 12.97 1.54 1.06
CA VAL A 85 14.04 1.35 0.09
C VAL A 85 15.17 2.34 0.30
N ASP A 86 16.39 1.97 -0.09
CA ASP A 86 17.52 2.89 -0.16
C ASP A 86 17.48 3.77 -1.43
N SER A 87 18.46 4.66 -1.60
CA SER A 87 18.58 5.52 -2.78
C SER A 87 18.85 4.76 -4.09
N SER A 88 19.21 3.47 -4.00
CA SER A 88 19.37 2.55 -5.14
C SER A 88 18.12 1.69 -5.37
N LEU A 89 17.01 2.01 -4.68
CA LEU A 89 15.74 1.29 -4.71
C LEU A 89 15.83 -0.16 -4.21
N ARG A 90 16.86 -0.48 -3.41
CA ARG A 90 16.99 -1.80 -2.78
C ARG A 90 16.19 -1.83 -1.49
N ASP A 91 15.58 -2.98 -1.24
CA ASP A 91 14.84 -3.23 0.00
C ASP A 91 15.76 -3.10 1.22
N ILE A 92 15.29 -2.39 2.24
CA ILE A 92 15.99 -2.20 3.52
C ILE A 92 15.14 -2.65 4.72
N GLY A 93 14.11 -3.44 4.47
CA GLY A 93 13.12 -3.89 5.43
C GLY A 93 12.08 -2.83 5.74
N TYR A 94 11.71 -2.72 7.01
CA TYR A 94 10.60 -1.91 7.46
C TYR A 94 11.05 -0.62 8.14
N ILE A 95 10.40 0.48 7.80
CA ILE A 95 10.66 1.81 8.35
C ILE A 95 9.36 2.49 8.76
N SER A 96 9.50 3.63 9.44
CA SER A 96 8.35 4.49 9.75
C SER A 96 7.68 4.98 8.45
N ARG A 97 6.35 4.88 8.38
CA ARG A 97 5.53 5.20 7.20
C ARG A 97 5.65 6.66 6.78
N SER A 98 5.91 7.58 7.71
CA SER A 98 6.20 8.97 7.37
C SER A 98 7.03 9.65 8.47
N SER A 99 7.51 10.85 8.19
CA SER A 99 8.18 11.71 9.18
C SER A 99 7.24 12.23 10.27
N SER A 100 5.91 12.13 10.10
CA SER A 100 4.95 12.51 11.15
C SER A 100 4.82 11.45 12.24
N TYR A 101 5.26 10.22 11.96
CA TYR A 101 5.32 9.15 12.95
C TYR A 101 6.64 9.19 13.72
N ALA A 102 6.60 8.78 14.99
CA ALA A 102 7.81 8.55 15.78
C ALA A 102 8.71 7.50 15.09
N PRO A 103 10.02 7.44 15.41
CA PRO A 103 10.88 6.36 14.94
C PRO A 103 10.25 4.99 15.20
N LEU A 104 10.37 4.05 14.25
CA LEU A 104 9.68 2.75 14.31
C LEU A 104 9.95 1.98 15.62
N ALA A 105 11.19 2.00 16.11
CA ALA A 105 11.54 1.40 17.40
C ALA A 105 10.72 1.99 18.57
N SER A 106 10.54 3.32 18.59
CA SER A 106 9.75 4.00 19.61
C SER A 106 8.26 3.69 19.49
N GLN A 107 7.73 3.51 18.28
CA GLN A 107 6.35 3.06 18.09
C GLN A 107 6.15 1.65 18.66
N ILE A 108 7.09 0.74 18.40
CA ILE A 108 7.06 -0.63 18.95
C ILE A 108 7.17 -0.60 20.48
N ASP A 109 8.01 0.27 21.05
CA ASP A 109 8.11 0.45 22.51
C ASP A 109 6.80 1.00 23.12
N GLN A 110 6.04 1.81 22.38
CA GLN A 110 4.72 2.29 22.81
C GLN A 110 3.70 1.15 22.79
N VAL A 111 3.66 0.38 21.71
CA VAL A 111 2.81 -0.82 21.60
C VAL A 111 3.11 -1.81 22.74
N ALA A 112 4.39 -1.98 23.11
CA ALA A 112 4.78 -2.88 24.18
C ALA A 112 4.23 -2.49 25.57
N ARG A 113 3.74 -1.27 25.75
CA ARG A 113 3.12 -0.80 27.01
C ARG A 113 1.64 -1.12 27.10
N LEU A 114 1.01 -1.60 26.03
CA LEU A 114 -0.41 -1.90 25.98
C LEU A 114 -0.76 -3.21 26.70
N GLY A 115 0.20 -4.13 26.84
CA GLY A 115 0.04 -5.42 27.49
C GLY A 115 0.97 -6.47 26.90
N ASN A 116 0.93 -7.69 27.45
CA ASN A 116 1.78 -8.80 27.02
C ASN A 116 1.21 -9.56 25.81
N GLU A 117 -0.03 -9.28 25.44
CA GLU A 117 -0.73 -9.88 24.31
C GLU A 117 -1.58 -8.80 23.63
N ILE A 118 -1.51 -8.73 22.31
CA ILE A 118 -2.24 -7.75 21.49
C ILE A 118 -2.89 -8.44 20.29
N GLN A 119 -3.85 -7.77 19.67
CA GLN A 119 -4.26 -8.09 18.30
C GLN A 119 -3.75 -7.04 17.33
N VAL A 120 -3.30 -7.49 16.16
CA VAL A 120 -2.84 -6.60 15.08
C VAL A 120 -3.90 -6.55 13.99
N VAL A 121 -4.16 -5.36 13.48
CA VAL A 121 -5.08 -5.12 12.38
C VAL A 121 -4.32 -4.56 11.18
N ASP A 122 -4.55 -5.14 10.01
CA ASP A 122 -3.97 -4.70 8.74
C ASP A 122 -5.02 -4.70 7.62
N ASP A 123 -4.69 -4.09 6.48
CA ASP A 123 -5.50 -4.23 5.27
C ASP A 123 -5.36 -5.65 4.68
N VAL A 124 -4.11 -6.11 4.54
CA VAL A 124 -3.77 -7.32 3.81
C VAL A 124 -2.69 -8.14 4.51
N VAL A 125 -2.93 -9.45 4.63
CA VAL A 125 -1.89 -10.45 4.93
C VAL A 125 -1.46 -11.12 3.62
N PHE A 126 -0.40 -10.60 3.00
CA PHE A 126 0.14 -11.15 1.74
C PHE A 126 1.09 -12.33 1.98
N SER A 127 2.40 -12.07 2.12
CA SER A 127 3.42 -13.08 2.39
C SER A 127 3.63 -13.38 3.88
N GLY A 128 3.01 -12.59 4.77
CA GLY A 128 3.19 -12.67 6.23
C GLY A 128 4.52 -12.14 6.79
N GLU A 129 5.49 -11.76 5.94
CA GLU A 129 6.86 -11.40 6.37
C GLU A 129 6.94 -10.20 7.32
N MET A 130 6.09 -9.19 7.10
CA MET A 130 6.06 -8.00 7.95
C MET A 130 5.56 -8.35 9.35
N LEU A 131 4.52 -9.18 9.43
CA LEU A 131 3.90 -9.59 10.68
C LEU A 131 4.78 -10.59 11.44
N GLU A 132 5.50 -11.47 10.74
CA GLU A 132 6.57 -12.30 11.32
C GLU A 132 7.67 -11.43 11.93
N TRP A 133 8.20 -10.46 11.17
CA TRP A 133 9.20 -9.53 11.66
C TRP A 133 8.71 -8.75 12.88
N LEU A 134 7.48 -8.22 12.82
CA LEU A 134 6.87 -7.47 13.91
C LEU A 134 6.68 -8.35 15.15
N SER A 135 6.25 -9.60 14.98
CA SER A 135 6.14 -10.58 16.06
C SER A 135 7.48 -10.80 16.76
N MET A 136 8.57 -10.94 16.01
CA MET A 136 9.91 -11.05 16.60
C MET A 136 10.32 -9.79 17.37
N GLU A 137 10.04 -8.60 16.84
CA GLU A 137 10.35 -7.34 17.51
C GLU A 137 9.54 -7.12 18.79
N LEU A 138 8.26 -7.53 18.81
CA LEU A 138 7.40 -7.47 19.98
C LEU A 138 7.80 -8.51 21.04
N ARG A 139 8.19 -9.72 20.63
CA ARG A 139 8.66 -10.77 21.56
C ARG A 139 9.90 -10.36 22.34
N LYS A 140 10.80 -9.57 21.74
CA LYS A 140 11.95 -8.96 22.45
C LYS A 140 11.52 -8.06 23.63
N ARG A 141 10.27 -7.60 23.61
CA ARG A 141 9.63 -6.75 24.63
C ARG A 141 8.57 -7.51 25.43
N GLN A 142 8.58 -8.84 25.39
CA GLN A 142 7.63 -9.71 26.09
C GLN A 142 6.17 -9.51 25.67
N VAL A 143 5.96 -9.03 24.43
CA VAL A 143 4.63 -8.89 23.84
C VAL A 143 4.44 -9.95 22.75
N THR A 144 3.26 -10.53 22.72
CA THR A 144 2.84 -11.53 21.73
C THR A 144 1.70 -10.99 20.88
N ILE A 145 1.68 -11.36 19.60
CA ILE A 145 0.53 -11.13 18.74
C ILE A 145 -0.40 -12.33 18.93
N GLY A 146 -1.49 -12.14 19.67
CA GLY A 146 -2.47 -13.20 19.95
C GLY A 146 -3.33 -13.53 18.73
N ARG A 147 -3.51 -12.57 17.81
CA ARG A 147 -4.18 -12.76 16.52
C ARG A 147 -3.90 -11.61 15.55
N VAL A 148 -4.09 -11.89 14.26
CA VAL A 148 -4.15 -10.88 13.20
C VAL A 148 -5.57 -10.81 12.65
N VAL A 149 -6.05 -9.59 12.41
CA VAL A 149 -7.32 -9.31 11.73
C VAL A 149 -7.04 -8.52 10.47
N CYS A 150 -7.56 -8.96 9.33
CA CYS A 150 -7.33 -8.26 8.06
C CYS A 150 -8.54 -8.29 7.13
N GLY A 151 -8.52 -7.44 6.10
CA GLY A 151 -9.52 -7.45 5.04
C GLY A 151 -9.30 -8.63 4.09
N ILE A 152 -8.07 -8.78 3.61
CA ILE A 152 -7.66 -9.80 2.65
C ILE A 152 -6.52 -10.62 3.24
N ALA A 153 -6.55 -11.94 3.04
CA ALA A 153 -5.40 -12.80 3.33
C ALA A 153 -5.12 -13.75 2.18
N ILE A 154 -3.84 -13.98 1.93
CA ILE A 154 -3.35 -15.02 1.02
C ILE A 154 -2.92 -16.23 1.86
N GLN A 155 -3.24 -17.44 1.40
CA GLN A 155 -3.01 -18.66 2.16
C GLN A 155 -1.53 -18.85 2.57
N GLU A 156 -0.58 -18.41 1.74
CA GLU A 156 0.84 -18.42 2.10
C GLU A 156 1.12 -17.61 3.38
N GLY A 157 0.59 -16.38 3.46
CA GLY A 157 0.76 -15.53 4.64
C GLY A 157 0.03 -16.08 5.87
N ILE A 158 -1.13 -16.71 5.69
CA ILE A 158 -1.85 -17.41 6.78
C ILE A 158 -0.98 -18.53 7.34
N ASN A 159 -0.50 -19.44 6.49
CA ASN A 159 0.32 -20.58 6.90
C ASN A 159 1.55 -20.12 7.68
N LYS A 160 2.25 -19.09 7.18
CA LYS A 160 3.43 -18.52 7.84
C LYS A 160 3.14 -18.02 9.25
N LEU A 161 1.99 -17.37 9.46
CA LEU A 161 1.61 -16.85 10.77
C LEU A 161 1.10 -17.96 11.71
N GLU A 162 0.40 -18.96 11.18
CA GLU A 162 -0.02 -20.13 11.94
C GLU A 162 1.15 -20.96 12.46
N GLU A 163 2.24 -21.09 11.70
CA GLU A 163 3.50 -21.70 12.16
C GLU A 163 4.09 -20.97 13.39
N LEU A 164 3.80 -19.67 13.53
CA LEU A 164 4.17 -18.86 14.69
C LEU A 164 3.13 -18.89 15.81
N SER A 165 2.08 -19.72 15.68
CA SER A 165 0.90 -19.77 16.53
C SER A 165 0.11 -18.46 16.58
N ILE A 166 0.10 -17.71 15.48
CA ILE A 166 -0.63 -16.46 15.33
C ILE A 166 -1.82 -16.72 14.40
N PRO A 167 -3.05 -16.91 14.93
CA PRO A 167 -4.22 -17.11 14.10
C PRO A 167 -4.54 -15.84 13.28
N VAL A 168 -4.93 -16.04 12.02
CA VAL A 168 -5.36 -14.96 11.12
C VAL A 168 -6.87 -15.05 10.91
N GLN A 169 -7.56 -13.93 11.09
CA GLN A 169 -8.95 -13.79 10.69
C GLN A 169 -9.10 -12.74 9.60
N ALA A 170 -9.49 -13.19 8.42
CA ALA A 170 -9.63 -12.36 7.24
C ALA A 170 -11.10 -12.21 6.82
N GLY A 171 -11.41 -11.11 6.13
CA GLY A 171 -12.71 -10.95 5.47
C GLY A 171 -12.85 -11.80 4.21
N VAL A 172 -11.77 -11.90 3.43
CA VAL A 172 -11.65 -12.73 2.24
C VAL A 172 -10.32 -13.46 2.28
N VAL A 173 -10.32 -14.73 1.88
CA VAL A 173 -9.12 -15.55 1.76
C VAL A 173 -8.96 -15.99 0.32
N TYR A 174 -7.74 -15.86 -0.21
CA TYR A 174 -7.35 -16.41 -1.50
C TYR A 174 -6.33 -17.52 -1.31
N ASP A 175 -6.54 -18.65 -1.98
CA ASP A 175 -5.59 -19.77 -1.96
C ASP A 175 -4.23 -19.37 -2.54
N ASP A 176 -4.27 -18.61 -3.64
CA ASP A 176 -3.10 -18.17 -4.39
C ASP A 176 -3.49 -16.97 -5.27
N VAL A 177 -2.55 -16.07 -5.54
CA VAL A 177 -2.76 -14.85 -6.33
C VAL A 177 -1.56 -14.60 -7.25
N ASP A 178 -1.80 -13.86 -8.31
CA ASP A 178 -0.72 -13.35 -9.15
C ASP A 178 -0.03 -12.16 -8.47
N ASP A 179 -0.82 -11.27 -7.86
CA ASP A 179 -0.35 -10.25 -6.92
C ASP A 179 -1.53 -9.73 -6.07
N GLU A 180 -1.20 -8.99 -5.01
CA GLU A 180 -2.15 -8.12 -4.32
C GLU A 180 -1.55 -6.70 -4.25
N ILE A 181 -2.31 -5.72 -4.72
CA ILE A 181 -1.87 -4.34 -4.75
C ILE A 181 -2.96 -3.41 -4.23
N CYS A 182 -2.57 -2.48 -3.37
CA CYS A 182 -3.44 -1.38 -2.99
C CYS A 182 -3.72 -0.46 -4.18
N GLU A 183 -5.00 -0.16 -4.42
CA GLU A 183 -5.42 0.69 -5.55
C GLU A 183 -4.60 1.98 -5.62
N ARG A 184 -4.31 2.62 -4.46
CA ARG A 184 -3.53 3.87 -4.40
C ARG A 184 -2.13 3.75 -4.99
N ASP A 185 -1.52 2.57 -4.97
CA ASP A 185 -0.16 2.34 -5.48
C ASP A 185 -0.09 2.36 -7.01
N LEU A 186 -1.26 2.28 -7.69
CA LEU A 186 -1.41 2.35 -9.14
C LEU A 186 -1.73 3.78 -9.64
N PHE A 187 -1.71 4.76 -8.72
CA PHE A 187 -1.98 6.17 -8.99
C PHE A 187 -1.04 7.08 -8.19
N ILE A 188 -0.97 8.35 -8.59
CA ILE A 188 -0.38 9.39 -7.73
C ILE A 188 -1.38 9.66 -6.61
N ALA A 189 -1.07 9.14 -5.41
CA ALA A 189 -1.94 9.25 -4.27
C ALA A 189 -1.14 9.32 -2.96
N LYS A 190 -1.73 9.95 -1.94
CA LYS A 190 -1.17 9.95 -0.58
C LYS A 190 -1.00 8.51 -0.11
N GLY A 191 0.19 8.20 0.40
CA GLY A 191 0.52 6.85 0.86
C GLY A 191 0.89 5.87 -0.27
N SER A 192 0.90 6.32 -1.53
CA SER A 192 1.39 5.53 -2.66
C SER A 192 2.92 5.38 -2.61
N GLY A 193 3.40 4.24 -3.08
CA GLY A 193 4.82 3.96 -3.28
C GLY A 193 5.55 3.43 -2.04
N ARG A 194 6.81 3.05 -2.25
CA ARG A 194 7.72 2.63 -1.16
C ARG A 194 8.49 3.82 -0.61
N LYS A 195 8.65 3.90 0.71
CA LYS A 195 9.36 5.02 1.34
C LYS A 195 10.86 4.97 1.10
N VAL A 196 11.43 6.07 0.61
CA VAL A 196 12.86 6.17 0.30
C VAL A 196 13.60 6.77 1.50
N LYS A 197 14.49 5.99 2.11
CA LYS A 197 15.21 6.37 3.33
C LYS A 197 15.94 7.71 3.18
N GLY A 198 15.72 8.60 4.15
CA GLY A 198 16.41 9.89 4.24
C GLY A 198 15.88 10.99 3.33
N THR A 199 14.85 10.74 2.51
CA THR A 199 14.32 11.74 1.56
C THR A 199 12.97 12.33 1.95
N GLY A 200 12.19 11.61 2.78
CA GLY A 200 10.78 11.97 3.07
C GLY A 200 9.80 11.63 1.93
N ALA A 201 10.29 11.27 0.74
CA ALA A 201 9.50 10.95 -0.44
C ALA A 201 9.23 9.45 -0.58
N SER A 202 8.23 9.09 -1.38
CA SER A 202 7.99 7.73 -1.86
C SER A 202 8.48 7.53 -3.30
N ALA A 203 8.91 6.33 -3.62
CA ALA A 203 9.10 5.82 -4.97
C ALA A 203 7.79 5.18 -5.46
N LEU A 204 7.17 5.73 -6.51
CA LEU A 204 5.92 5.21 -7.08
C LEU A 204 6.14 3.85 -7.74
N TYR A 205 5.13 2.97 -7.70
CA TYR A 205 5.22 1.64 -8.32
C TYR A 205 5.33 1.72 -9.84
N PHE A 206 4.67 2.70 -10.44
CA PHE A 206 4.58 2.92 -11.89
C PHE A 206 5.55 4.02 -12.39
N ASP A 207 6.71 4.19 -11.76
CA ASP A 207 7.78 5.08 -12.26
C ASP A 207 8.98 4.25 -12.74
N ARG A 208 9.44 4.44 -13.98
CA ARG A 208 10.54 3.64 -14.55
C ARG A 208 11.93 4.06 -14.10
N ILE A 209 12.06 5.30 -13.62
CA ILE A 209 13.34 5.84 -13.14
C ILE A 209 13.48 5.55 -11.65
N TYR A 210 12.40 5.80 -10.91
CA TYR A 210 12.39 5.81 -9.45
C TYR A 210 11.59 4.66 -8.83
N GLY A 211 10.98 3.80 -9.64
CA GLY A 211 10.21 2.64 -9.21
C GLY A 211 10.70 1.32 -9.82
N ARG A 212 9.89 0.29 -9.59
CA ARG A 212 10.11 -1.08 -10.10
C ARG A 212 8.77 -1.75 -10.41
N PRO A 213 8.07 -1.37 -11.50
CA PRO A 213 6.71 -1.88 -11.77
C PRO A 213 6.66 -3.41 -11.87
N THR A 214 7.71 -4.01 -12.45
CA THR A 214 7.83 -5.46 -12.65
C THR A 214 7.94 -6.25 -11.36
N THR A 215 8.66 -5.75 -10.35
CA THR A 215 8.90 -6.49 -9.10
C THR A 215 8.04 -6.01 -7.94
N TRP A 216 7.45 -4.82 -8.04
CA TRP A 216 6.60 -4.28 -6.99
C TRP A 216 5.12 -4.43 -7.30
N ALA A 217 4.70 -4.47 -8.56
CA ALA A 217 3.31 -4.63 -8.99
C ALA A 217 3.13 -5.74 -10.03
N SER A 218 4.10 -6.66 -10.15
CA SER A 218 4.04 -7.81 -11.06
C SER A 218 3.66 -7.47 -12.50
N ILE A 219 4.02 -6.26 -12.97
CA ILE A 219 3.74 -5.80 -14.33
C ILE A 219 4.68 -6.51 -15.30
N PRO A 220 4.21 -7.08 -16.43
CA PRO A 220 5.10 -7.72 -17.39
C PRO A 220 6.12 -6.71 -17.95
N ALA A 221 7.40 -7.10 -18.04
CA ALA A 221 8.48 -6.21 -18.49
C ALA A 221 8.24 -5.61 -19.90
N LYS A 222 7.55 -6.34 -20.78
CA LYS A 222 7.18 -5.87 -22.12
C LYS A 222 6.15 -4.72 -22.10
N ASP A 223 5.38 -4.59 -21.02
CA ASP A 223 4.27 -3.65 -20.88
C ASP A 223 4.62 -2.49 -19.93
N GLU A 224 5.83 -2.48 -19.35
CA GLU A 224 6.26 -1.52 -18.32
C GLU A 224 6.16 -0.06 -18.77
N GLY A 225 6.69 0.28 -19.96
CA GLY A 225 6.64 1.62 -20.53
C GLY A 225 5.21 2.13 -20.64
N TRP A 226 4.37 1.33 -21.28
CA TRP A 226 2.97 1.64 -21.52
C TRP A 226 2.17 1.77 -20.21
N PHE A 227 2.35 0.84 -19.26
CA PHE A 227 1.70 0.89 -17.96
C PHE A 227 2.03 2.17 -17.19
N CYS A 228 3.30 2.57 -17.19
CA CYS A 228 3.76 3.79 -16.51
C CYS A 228 3.13 5.04 -17.10
N VAL A 229 3.09 5.15 -18.44
CA VAL A 229 2.44 6.27 -19.14
C VAL A 229 0.96 6.33 -18.81
N ASN A 230 0.24 5.22 -18.98
CA ASN A 230 -1.20 5.18 -18.71
C ASN A 230 -1.52 5.48 -17.24
N SER A 231 -0.70 5.05 -16.29
CA SER A 231 -0.90 5.34 -14.87
C SER A 231 -0.73 6.84 -14.56
N LEU A 232 0.20 7.51 -15.24
CA LEU A 232 0.38 8.97 -15.15
C LEU A 232 -0.80 9.72 -15.79
N GLU A 233 -1.20 9.34 -17.01
CA GLU A 233 -2.34 9.94 -17.70
C GLU A 233 -3.64 9.76 -16.91
N ARG A 234 -3.87 8.55 -16.39
CA ARG A 234 -5.02 8.28 -15.54
C ARG A 234 -4.98 9.10 -14.26
N SER A 235 -3.83 9.23 -13.61
CA SER A 235 -3.66 10.11 -12.45
C SER A 235 -3.98 11.58 -12.78
N LEU A 236 -3.61 12.06 -13.98
CA LEU A 236 -3.94 13.42 -14.44
C LEU A 236 -5.45 13.63 -14.58
N THR A 237 -6.19 12.62 -15.04
CA THR A 237 -7.66 12.71 -15.12
C THR A 237 -8.34 12.62 -13.76
N LEU A 238 -7.71 11.94 -12.80
CA LEU A 238 -8.27 11.66 -11.48
C LEU A 238 -8.06 12.81 -10.50
N LEU A 239 -6.91 13.48 -10.55
CA LEU A 239 -6.53 14.50 -9.58
C LEU A 239 -6.95 15.92 -10.01
N ASP A 240 -7.15 16.80 -9.04
CA ASP A 240 -7.29 18.23 -9.31
C ASP A 240 -5.98 18.79 -9.91
N PRO A 241 -6.00 19.27 -11.17
CA PRO A 241 -4.78 19.69 -11.87
C PRO A 241 -4.10 20.90 -11.22
N SER A 242 -4.85 21.72 -10.46
CA SER A 242 -4.37 22.96 -9.86
C SER A 242 -3.74 22.79 -8.48
N VAL A 243 -3.98 21.64 -7.83
CA VAL A 243 -3.46 21.37 -6.49
C VAL A 243 -1.94 21.14 -6.57
N ALA A 244 -1.20 21.80 -5.68
CA ALA A 244 0.23 21.55 -5.50
C ALA A 244 0.48 20.07 -5.19
N LEU A 245 1.38 19.42 -5.93
CA LEU A 245 1.61 17.98 -5.79
C LEU A 245 2.01 17.58 -4.37
N SER A 246 2.77 18.45 -3.68
CA SER A 246 3.15 18.28 -2.27
C SER A 246 1.99 18.10 -1.30
N ARG A 247 0.77 18.54 -1.66
CA ARG A 247 -0.45 18.29 -0.88
C ARG A 247 -0.98 16.87 -1.07
N VAL A 248 -0.81 16.29 -2.26
CA VAL A 248 -1.16 14.89 -2.54
C VAL A 248 -0.11 13.97 -1.91
N GLY A 249 1.17 14.27 -2.09
CA GLY A 249 2.26 13.53 -1.50
C GLY A 249 3.64 14.01 -1.96
N SER A 250 4.69 13.49 -1.35
CA SER A 250 6.07 13.71 -1.79
C SER A 250 6.56 12.46 -2.51
N PHE A 251 6.95 12.62 -3.78
CA PHE A 251 7.35 11.52 -4.65
C PHE A 251 8.73 11.79 -5.27
N LEU A 252 9.54 10.73 -5.40
CA LEU A 252 10.91 10.86 -5.86
C LEU A 252 10.98 11.35 -7.31
N GLY A 253 11.74 12.41 -7.54
CA GLY A 253 11.91 13.04 -8.86
C GLY A 253 10.75 13.93 -9.31
N TYR A 254 9.78 14.21 -8.44
CA TYR A 254 8.72 15.19 -8.67
C TYR A 254 8.98 16.44 -7.81
N SER A 255 8.79 17.63 -8.38
CA SER A 255 8.94 18.88 -7.64
C SER A 255 7.77 19.08 -6.66
N SER A 256 8.07 19.52 -5.43
CA SER A 256 7.05 19.86 -4.43
C SER A 256 6.25 21.12 -4.79
N ASP A 257 6.84 21.98 -5.62
CA ASP A 257 6.33 23.31 -5.94
C ASP A 257 5.46 23.31 -7.21
N ASP A 258 5.52 22.22 -7.97
CA ASP A 258 4.69 22.05 -9.15
C ASP A 258 3.25 21.73 -8.75
N SER A 259 2.30 22.27 -9.52
CA SER A 259 0.95 21.72 -9.54
C SER A 259 0.96 20.27 -10.01
N THR A 260 -0.07 19.52 -9.66
CA THR A 260 -0.22 18.11 -10.06
C THR A 260 -0.12 17.96 -11.57
N GLN A 261 -0.78 18.84 -12.34
CA GLN A 261 -0.70 18.83 -13.80
C GLN A 261 0.73 19.07 -14.31
N GLN A 262 1.41 20.10 -13.79
CA GLN A 262 2.78 20.42 -14.22
C GLN A 262 3.74 19.27 -13.91
N ALA A 263 3.65 18.69 -12.72
CA ALA A 263 4.54 17.61 -12.30
C ALA A 263 4.34 16.34 -13.14
N ILE A 264 3.09 15.97 -13.42
CA ILE A 264 2.78 14.82 -14.27
C ILE A 264 3.23 15.07 -15.72
N GLN A 265 2.93 16.25 -16.27
CA GLN A 265 3.31 16.57 -17.66
C GLN A 265 4.84 16.54 -17.84
N LYS A 266 5.59 17.15 -16.92
CA LYS A 266 7.07 17.09 -16.95
C LYS A 266 7.58 15.65 -16.92
N ARG A 267 6.93 14.76 -16.17
CA ARG A 267 7.31 13.35 -16.14
C ARG A 267 6.99 12.64 -17.46
N LEU A 268 5.81 12.87 -18.03
CA LEU A 268 5.43 12.33 -19.34
C LEU A 268 6.41 12.79 -20.44
N ASP A 269 6.77 14.07 -20.45
CA ASP A 269 7.73 14.64 -21.40
C ASP A 269 9.11 13.94 -21.26
N GLN A 270 9.57 13.71 -20.02
CA GLN A 270 10.82 12.97 -19.77
C GLN A 270 10.77 11.52 -20.27
N LEU A 271 9.63 10.83 -20.16
CA LEU A 271 9.49 9.47 -20.70
C LEU A 271 9.50 9.47 -22.23
N GLN A 272 8.85 10.45 -22.86
CA GLN A 272 8.86 10.62 -24.31
C GLN A 272 10.27 10.91 -24.85
N GLU A 273 11.01 11.82 -24.20
CA GLU A 273 12.39 12.14 -24.57
C GLU A 273 13.35 10.93 -24.51
N ARG A 274 13.02 9.94 -23.69
CA ARG A 274 13.80 8.69 -23.55
C ARG A 274 13.39 7.60 -24.54
N GLY A 275 12.39 7.85 -25.39
CA GLY A 275 11.83 6.85 -26.31
C GLY A 275 11.13 5.70 -25.56
N GLU A 276 10.57 6.00 -24.40
CA GLU A 276 9.87 5.04 -23.54
C GLU A 276 8.35 5.04 -23.78
N VAL A 277 7.90 5.80 -24.78
CA VAL A 277 6.52 5.91 -25.28
C VAL A 277 6.51 5.61 -26.78
#